data_AF-A0A0V8SLQ5-F1
#
_entry.id   AF-A0A0V8SLQ5-F1
#
_cell.length_a   1.000
_cell.length_b   1.000
_cell.length_c   1.000
_cell.angle_alpha   90.00
_cell.angle_beta   90.00
_cell.angle_gamma   90.00
#
_symmetry.space_group_name_H-M   'P 1'
#
loop_
_entity.id
_entity.type
_entity.pdbx_description
1 polymer ?
#
loop_
_entity_poly.entity_id
_entity_poly.type
_entity_poly.pdbx_seq_one_letter_code
_entity_poly.pdbx_strand_id
1 'polypeptide(L)'
;MARRRGGRAARARTPRAAPRRGGGARVSGLVRAEGVGAWVLDRLGAAARAPRGRGVPPEVDVRAGRTVPGLLLRVVLALAGAGAVLVATGLPGPGLGGLVVMLVAGVAPAVLPRLPSAAVLLLLLGGWLVVHDPTPPLRLAALVLLVHVVLRLTPVVALTGLRTRVELAVLGHDLRAVIAAQVGAQALALVAGVVAGSGVGSGWRVAGLVVVLVLTSLAIARPERPWWRSQDG
;
A
#
# COMPACT_ATOMS: atom_id res chain seq x y z
N MET A 1 -10.71 -48.73 -40.72
CA MET A 1 -11.79 -47.82 -41.14
C MET A 1 -13.08 -48.20 -40.43
N ALA A 2 -13.58 -47.40 -39.49
CA ALA A 2 -14.95 -47.52 -38.97
C ALA A 2 -15.39 -46.17 -38.37
N ARG A 3 -16.20 -45.42 -39.12
CA ARG A 3 -16.78 -44.13 -38.71
C ARG A 3 -18.04 -44.38 -37.88
N ARG A 4 -18.01 -44.04 -36.58
CA ARG A 4 -19.24 -43.89 -35.76
C ARG A 4 -19.75 -42.46 -35.85
N ARG A 5 -20.87 -42.29 -36.57
CA ARG A 5 -21.71 -41.09 -36.57
C ARG A 5 -22.60 -41.11 -35.32
N GLY A 6 -22.25 -40.34 -34.30
CA GLY A 6 -23.09 -40.08 -33.12
C GLY A 6 -23.88 -38.79 -33.31
N GLY A 7 -25.21 -38.91 -33.34
CA GLY A 7 -26.15 -37.83 -33.62
C GLY A 7 -26.10 -36.69 -32.58
N ARG A 8 -26.02 -35.45 -33.08
CA ARG A 8 -26.23 -34.24 -32.30
C ARG A 8 -27.73 -34.03 -32.11
N ALA A 9 -28.21 -34.32 -30.90
CA ALA A 9 -29.54 -33.91 -30.45
C ALA A 9 -29.61 -32.37 -30.40
N ALA A 10 -30.52 -31.81 -31.20
CA ALA A 10 -30.84 -30.41 -31.23
C ALA A 10 -31.48 -30.00 -29.90
N ARG A 11 -30.73 -29.29 -29.05
CA ARG A 11 -31.29 -28.65 -27.85
C ARG A 11 -32.12 -27.45 -28.28
N ALA A 12 -33.42 -27.54 -28.06
CA ALA A 12 -34.38 -26.47 -28.21
C ALA A 12 -33.93 -25.25 -27.40
N ARG A 13 -33.77 -24.11 -28.08
CA ARG A 13 -33.56 -22.80 -27.48
C ARG A 13 -34.90 -22.35 -26.88
N THR A 14 -34.99 -22.36 -25.56
CA THR A 14 -36.07 -21.65 -24.85
C THR A 14 -35.88 -20.14 -25.01
N PRO A 15 -36.94 -19.39 -25.35
CA PRO A 15 -36.89 -17.94 -25.48
C PRO A 15 -36.64 -17.30 -24.11
N ARG A 16 -35.51 -16.59 -24.00
CA ARG A 16 -35.14 -15.84 -22.80
C ARG A 16 -36.07 -14.63 -22.70
N ALA A 17 -36.95 -14.65 -21.69
CA ALA A 17 -37.85 -13.55 -21.36
C ALA A 17 -37.07 -12.24 -21.20
N ALA A 18 -37.57 -11.19 -21.85
CA ALA A 18 -37.02 -9.85 -21.81
C ALA A 18 -37.05 -9.30 -20.37
N PRO A 19 -35.96 -8.65 -19.89
CA PRO A 19 -35.99 -7.96 -18.62
C PRO A 19 -36.93 -6.75 -18.71
N ARG A 20 -38.00 -6.81 -17.89
CA ARG A 20 -38.90 -5.70 -17.58
C ARG A 20 -38.09 -4.47 -17.17
N ARG A 21 -38.17 -3.40 -17.96
CA ARG A 21 -37.78 -2.04 -17.57
C ARG A 21 -38.73 -1.57 -16.47
N GLY A 22 -38.38 -1.87 -15.22
CA GLY A 22 -39.09 -1.40 -14.04
C GLY A 22 -38.46 -0.12 -13.50
N GLY A 23 -39.23 0.97 -13.54
CA GLY A 23 -39.28 1.98 -12.47
C GLY A 23 -38.03 2.81 -12.23
N GLY A 24 -38.00 4.00 -12.84
CA GLY A 24 -37.13 5.09 -12.39
C GLY A 24 -37.48 5.51 -10.96
N ALA A 25 -36.70 5.05 -10.00
CA ALA A 25 -36.61 5.69 -8.70
C ALA A 25 -35.70 6.93 -8.87
N ARG A 26 -36.32 8.11 -8.89
CA ARG A 26 -35.63 9.39 -8.73
C ARG A 26 -35.02 9.40 -7.34
N VAL A 27 -33.74 9.06 -7.25
CA VAL A 27 -32.94 9.31 -6.04
C VAL A 27 -32.54 10.78 -6.09
N SER A 28 -33.48 11.63 -5.66
CA SER A 28 -33.22 13.01 -5.32
C SER A 28 -32.68 13.06 -3.91
N GLY A 29 -31.49 13.64 -3.73
CA GLY A 29 -31.08 14.20 -2.45
C GLY A 29 -30.17 13.32 -1.61
N LEU A 30 -28.91 13.18 -2.02
CA LEU A 30 -27.81 13.19 -1.05
C LEU A 30 -26.67 14.02 -1.62
N VAL A 31 -26.45 15.13 -0.93
CA VAL A 31 -25.61 16.26 -1.32
C VAL A 31 -24.15 15.90 -1.09
N ARG A 32 -23.41 15.78 -2.19
CA ARG A 32 -22.16 16.49 -2.49
C ARG A 32 -20.95 16.22 -1.56
N ALA A 33 -20.27 15.11 -1.84
CA ALA A 33 -18.81 14.98 -1.71
C ALA A 33 -18.15 14.53 -3.04
N GLU A 34 -18.84 14.70 -4.17
CA GLU A 34 -18.39 14.29 -5.52
C GLU A 34 -17.60 15.39 -6.27
N GLY A 35 -17.03 16.36 -5.56
CA GLY A 35 -16.71 17.68 -6.14
C GLY A 35 -15.50 17.79 -7.08
N VAL A 36 -14.57 16.83 -7.11
CA VAL A 36 -13.35 16.99 -7.94
C VAL A 36 -12.95 15.69 -8.65
N GLY A 37 -13.01 14.54 -7.96
CA GLY A 37 -12.61 13.25 -8.55
C GLY A 37 -13.51 12.80 -9.70
N ALA A 38 -14.83 12.96 -9.58
CA ALA A 38 -15.78 12.62 -10.63
C ALA A 38 -15.63 13.51 -11.87
N TRP A 39 -15.38 14.81 -11.67
CA TRP A 39 -15.14 15.76 -12.77
C TRP A 39 -13.84 15.48 -13.53
N VAL A 40 -12.77 15.08 -12.83
CA VAL A 40 -11.50 14.68 -13.48
C VAL A 40 -11.68 13.38 -14.28
N LEU A 41 -12.39 12.40 -13.72
CA LEU A 41 -12.65 11.13 -14.40
C LEU A 41 -13.57 11.28 -15.61
N ASP A 42 -14.57 12.17 -15.55
CA ASP A 42 -15.47 12.43 -16.67
C ASP A 42 -14.77 13.18 -17.82
N ARG A 43 -13.91 14.17 -17.48
CA ARG A 43 -13.15 14.96 -18.46
C ARG A 43 -12.02 14.16 -19.12
N LEU A 44 -11.43 13.19 -18.41
CA LEU A 44 -10.49 12.21 -18.99
C LEU A 44 -11.23 11.10 -19.77
N GLY A 45 -12.44 10.74 -19.35
CA GLY A 45 -13.21 9.63 -19.90
C GLY A 45 -13.71 9.85 -21.33
N ALA A 46 -13.94 11.08 -21.78
CA ALA A 46 -14.35 11.38 -23.15
C ALA A 46 -13.20 11.25 -24.17
N ALA A 47 -11.98 11.68 -23.80
CA ALA A 47 -10.80 11.54 -24.64
C ALA A 47 -10.19 10.11 -24.61
N ALA A 48 -10.34 9.40 -23.49
CA ALA A 48 -9.88 8.01 -23.35
C ALA A 48 -10.80 6.98 -24.04
N ARG A 49 -12.00 7.39 -24.46
CA ARG A 49 -12.97 6.60 -25.24
C ARG A 49 -12.78 6.75 -26.74
N ALA A 50 -11.57 7.05 -27.21
CA ALA A 50 -11.23 6.81 -28.61
C ALA A 50 -11.58 5.34 -28.92
N PRO A 51 -12.35 5.07 -29.99
CA PRO A 51 -12.68 3.71 -30.39
C PRO A 51 -11.36 3.02 -30.71
N ARG A 52 -10.87 2.20 -29.77
CA ARG A 52 -9.83 1.22 -30.08
C ARG A 52 -10.42 0.40 -31.20
N GLY A 53 -9.95 0.62 -32.42
CA GLY A 53 -10.28 -0.22 -33.55
C GLY A 53 -10.10 -1.67 -33.11
N ARG A 54 -10.92 -2.59 -33.62
CA ARG A 54 -10.80 -4.04 -33.38
C ARG A 54 -9.49 -4.57 -34.01
N GLY A 55 -8.35 -3.98 -33.68
CA GLY A 55 -7.04 -4.57 -33.88
C GLY A 55 -6.93 -5.73 -32.92
N VAL A 56 -6.50 -6.87 -33.44
CA VAL A 56 -6.10 -8.03 -32.65
C VAL A 56 -5.14 -7.52 -31.55
N PRO A 57 -5.40 -7.81 -30.26
CA PRO A 57 -4.49 -7.40 -29.20
C PRO A 57 -3.10 -7.94 -29.54
N PRO A 58 -2.05 -7.10 -29.55
CA PRO A 58 -0.71 -7.57 -29.85
C PRO A 58 -0.35 -8.69 -28.88
N GLU A 59 0.02 -9.85 -29.43
CA GLU A 59 0.46 -11.00 -28.66
C GLU A 59 1.86 -10.68 -28.13
N VAL A 60 1.94 -10.19 -26.89
CA VAL A 60 3.20 -9.88 -26.22
C VAL A 60 3.58 -11.08 -25.38
N ASP A 61 4.61 -11.80 -25.80
CA ASP A 61 5.16 -12.93 -25.07
C ASP A 61 6.04 -12.41 -23.93
N VAL A 62 5.51 -12.41 -22.70
CA VAL A 62 6.21 -11.88 -21.52
C VAL A 62 7.00 -13.01 -20.87
N ARG A 63 8.34 -12.96 -21.00
CA ARG A 63 9.23 -13.87 -20.27
C ARG A 63 9.29 -13.50 -18.80
N ALA A 64 8.55 -14.25 -17.96
CA ALA A 64 8.57 -14.05 -16.52
C ALA A 64 9.93 -14.40 -15.91
N GLY A 65 10.49 -13.47 -15.12
CA GLY A 65 11.75 -13.68 -14.40
C GLY A 65 11.62 -14.55 -13.14
N ARG A 66 12.61 -14.45 -12.24
CA ARG A 66 12.53 -15.07 -10.90
C ARG A 66 11.33 -14.52 -10.12
N THR A 67 10.56 -15.39 -9.48
CA THR A 67 9.34 -15.01 -8.73
C THR A 67 9.41 -15.34 -7.25
N VAL A 68 8.70 -14.54 -6.44
CA VAL A 68 8.52 -14.72 -5.00
C VAL A 68 7.05 -15.10 -4.71
N PRO A 69 6.79 -16.16 -3.92
CA PRO A 69 5.42 -16.49 -3.49
C PRO A 69 4.82 -15.37 -2.62
N GLY A 70 3.53 -15.05 -2.83
CA GLY A 70 2.82 -14.07 -2.00
C GLY A 70 2.81 -14.42 -0.51
N LEU A 71 2.84 -15.72 -0.16
CA LEU A 71 3.00 -16.17 1.22
C LEU A 71 4.30 -15.67 1.86
N LEU A 72 5.42 -15.69 1.13
CA LEU A 72 6.71 -15.22 1.65
C LEU A 72 6.66 -13.70 1.93
N LEU A 73 6.03 -12.92 1.04
CA LEU A 73 5.84 -11.48 1.25
C LEU A 73 5.01 -11.19 2.51
N ARG A 74 3.98 -11.99 2.77
CA ARG A 74 3.17 -11.88 4.01
C ARG A 74 3.98 -12.22 5.26
N VAL A 75 4.80 -13.27 5.21
CA VAL A 75 5.68 -13.63 6.33
C VAL A 75 6.67 -12.50 6.62
N VAL A 76 7.31 -11.95 5.59
CA VAL A 76 8.24 -10.82 5.75
C VAL A 76 7.53 -9.59 6.32
N LEU A 77 6.32 -9.27 5.83
CA LEU A 77 5.51 -8.16 6.36
C LEU A 77 5.12 -8.39 7.83
N ALA A 78 4.72 -9.60 8.21
CA ALA A 78 4.37 -9.95 9.58
C ALA A 78 5.58 -9.81 10.52
N LEU A 79 6.75 -10.30 10.09
CA LEU A 79 8.00 -10.19 10.84
C LEU A 79 8.44 -8.73 10.98
N ALA A 80 8.32 -7.92 9.93
CA ALA A 80 8.64 -6.50 9.99
C ALA A 80 7.71 -5.74 10.96
N GLY A 81 6.40 -6.01 10.92
CA GLY A 81 5.44 -5.40 11.84
C GLY A 81 5.61 -5.84 13.29
N ALA A 82 5.83 -7.14 13.54
CA ALA A 82 6.15 -7.64 14.87
C ALA A 82 7.48 -7.07 15.39
N GLY A 83 8.51 -7.01 14.53
CA GLY A 83 9.78 -6.37 14.83
C GLY A 83 9.60 -4.89 15.22
N ALA A 84 8.76 -4.14 14.50
CA ALA A 84 8.47 -2.74 14.84
C ALA A 84 7.87 -2.62 16.24
N VAL A 85 6.93 -3.50 16.59
CA VAL A 85 6.32 -3.54 17.93
C VAL A 85 7.35 -3.85 19.00
N LEU A 86 8.21 -4.86 18.79
CA LEU A 86 9.25 -5.25 19.75
C LEU A 86 10.28 -4.13 19.95
N VAL A 87 10.69 -3.48 18.87
CA VAL A 87 11.63 -2.35 18.92
C VAL A 87 11.00 -1.15 19.62
N ALA A 88 9.72 -0.85 19.38
CA ALA A 88 9.04 0.28 20.02
C ALA A 88 8.83 0.06 21.52
N THR A 89 8.46 -1.16 21.91
CA THR A 89 8.12 -1.48 23.30
C THR A 89 9.35 -1.66 24.18
N GLY A 90 10.40 -2.34 23.70
CA GLY A 90 11.63 -2.51 24.48
C GLY A 90 11.47 -3.26 25.80
N LEU A 91 12.46 -3.12 26.69
CA LEU A 91 12.41 -3.59 28.08
C LEU A 91 12.62 -2.40 29.05
N PRO A 92 11.84 -2.32 30.14
CA PRO A 92 10.64 -3.11 30.43
C PRO A 92 9.48 -2.69 29.49
N GLY A 93 8.92 -3.67 28.79
CA GLY A 93 7.84 -3.44 27.82
C GLY A 93 6.48 -3.23 28.48
N PRO A 94 5.40 -3.07 27.70
CA PRO A 94 4.03 -3.07 28.24
C PRO A 94 3.77 -4.36 29.01
N GLY A 95 2.81 -4.31 29.93
CA GLY A 95 2.24 -5.54 30.50
C GLY A 95 1.81 -6.52 29.41
N LEU A 96 1.80 -7.82 29.71
CA LEU A 96 1.59 -8.90 28.73
C LEU A 96 0.38 -8.65 27.80
N GLY A 97 -0.74 -8.15 28.35
CA GLY A 97 -1.92 -7.80 27.55
C GLY A 97 -1.68 -6.72 26.49
N GLY A 98 -0.96 -5.65 26.85
CA GLY A 98 -0.60 -4.58 25.90
C GLY A 98 0.35 -5.07 24.81
N LEU A 99 1.32 -5.92 25.18
CA LEU A 99 2.23 -6.54 24.21
C LEU A 99 1.48 -7.40 23.19
N VAL A 100 0.55 -8.24 23.65
CA VAL A 100 -0.27 -9.08 22.76
C VAL A 100 -1.09 -8.23 21.80
N VAL A 101 -1.77 -7.18 22.29
CA VAL A 101 -2.56 -6.27 21.43
C VAL A 101 -1.68 -5.61 20.37
N MET A 102 -0.51 -5.10 20.76
CA MET A 102 0.40 -4.48 19.79
C MET A 102 0.95 -5.49 18.79
N LEU A 103 1.30 -6.70 19.20
CA LEU A 103 1.79 -7.75 18.29
C LEU A 103 0.72 -8.17 17.28
N VAL A 104 -0.54 -8.33 17.73
CA VAL A 104 -1.68 -8.58 16.83
C VAL A 104 -1.82 -7.46 15.82
N ALA A 105 -1.74 -6.19 16.26
CA ALA A 105 -1.74 -5.05 15.36
C ALA A 105 -0.54 -5.04 14.40
N GLY A 106 0.64 -5.47 14.87
CA GLY A 106 1.86 -5.60 14.07
C GLY A 106 1.75 -6.63 12.95
N VAL A 107 1.08 -7.76 13.21
CA VAL A 107 0.88 -8.83 12.23
C VAL A 107 -0.34 -8.59 11.33
N ALA A 108 -1.30 -7.77 11.76
CA ALA A 108 -2.55 -7.51 11.04
C ALA A 108 -2.37 -7.09 9.56
N PRO A 109 -1.40 -6.26 9.16
CA PRO A 109 -1.18 -5.92 7.75
C PRO A 109 -0.88 -7.13 6.85
N ALA A 110 -0.28 -8.19 7.38
CA ALA A 110 0.02 -9.41 6.62
C ALA A 110 -1.21 -10.33 6.44
N VAL A 111 -2.13 -10.31 7.40
CA VAL A 111 -3.33 -11.16 7.41
C VAL A 111 -4.50 -10.47 6.71
N LEU A 112 -4.71 -9.19 7.01
CA LEU A 112 -5.83 -8.35 6.57
C LEU A 112 -5.32 -7.10 5.83
N PRO A 113 -4.68 -7.25 4.65
CA PRO A 113 -4.00 -6.15 3.96
C PRO A 113 -4.96 -5.12 3.31
N ARG A 114 -6.26 -5.43 3.22
CA ARG A 114 -7.27 -4.52 2.64
C ARG A 114 -7.85 -3.54 3.65
N LEU A 115 -7.67 -3.80 4.94
CA LEU A 115 -8.07 -2.88 6.01
C LEU A 115 -6.99 -1.82 6.20
N PRO A 116 -7.30 -0.67 6.82
CA PRO A 116 -6.30 0.35 7.18
C PRO A 116 -5.36 -0.12 8.32
N SER A 117 -5.02 -1.41 8.38
CA SER A 117 -4.25 -2.05 9.46
C SER A 117 -2.85 -1.47 9.59
N ALA A 118 -2.18 -1.12 8.49
CA ALA A 118 -0.89 -0.43 8.55
C ALA A 118 -1.01 0.95 9.20
N ALA A 119 -2.07 1.72 8.90
CA ALA A 119 -2.30 3.01 9.53
C ALA A 119 -2.59 2.86 11.04
N VAL A 120 -3.38 1.85 11.43
CA VAL A 120 -3.65 1.52 12.84
C VAL A 120 -2.35 1.16 13.57
N LEU A 121 -1.50 0.33 12.97
CA LEU A 121 -0.19 -0.01 13.53
C LEU A 121 0.66 1.24 13.76
N LEU A 122 0.74 2.15 12.79
CA LEU A 122 1.49 3.38 12.92
C LEU A 122 0.92 4.32 13.98
N LEU A 123 -0.40 4.40 14.09
CA LEU A 123 -1.05 5.19 15.13
C LEU A 123 -0.71 4.64 16.52
N LEU A 124 -0.74 3.32 16.70
CA LEU A 124 -0.38 2.67 17.96
C LEU A 124 1.11 2.85 18.29
N LEU A 125 2.00 2.67 17.31
CA LEU A 125 3.44 2.89 17.51
C LEU A 125 3.74 4.36 17.84
N GLY A 126 3.17 5.30 17.09
CA GLY A 126 3.34 6.72 17.33
C GLY A 126 2.78 7.15 18.70
N GLY A 127 1.56 6.71 19.03
CA GLY A 127 0.96 6.97 20.34
C GLY A 127 1.79 6.40 21.48
N TRP A 128 2.31 5.17 21.32
CA TRP A 128 3.21 4.57 22.30
C TRP A 128 4.48 5.39 22.51
N LEU A 129 5.15 5.82 21.43
CA LEU A 129 6.36 6.62 21.48
C LEU A 129 6.15 8.03 22.05
N VAL A 130 4.94 8.59 21.94
CA VAL A 130 4.59 9.89 22.54
C VAL A 130 4.42 9.77 24.06
N VAL A 131 3.87 8.65 24.53
CA VAL A 131 3.61 8.41 25.96
C VAL A 131 4.87 8.03 26.72
N HIS A 132 5.84 7.38 26.05
CA HIS A 132 7.04 6.86 26.68
C HIS A 132 8.25 7.79 26.44
N ASP A 133 9.21 7.73 27.35
CA ASP A 133 10.44 8.53 27.37
C ASP A 133 11.18 8.63 26.03
N PRO A 134 12.03 9.68 25.84
CA PRO A 134 12.75 9.91 24.60
C PRO A 134 13.46 8.64 24.11
N THR A 135 13.03 8.18 22.94
CA THR A 135 13.48 6.93 22.36
C THR A 135 14.95 7.06 21.91
N PRO A 136 15.83 6.09 22.23
CA PRO A 136 17.22 6.13 21.79
C PRO A 136 17.34 6.29 20.27
N PRO A 137 18.32 7.05 19.74
CA PRO A 137 18.44 7.32 18.30
C PRO A 137 18.51 6.05 17.44
N LEU A 138 19.22 5.02 17.91
CA LEU A 138 19.31 3.73 17.22
C LEU A 138 17.97 3.01 17.13
N ARG A 139 17.16 3.08 18.20
CA ARG A 139 15.82 2.49 18.23
C ARG A 139 14.88 3.24 17.28
N LEU A 140 14.95 4.58 17.22
CA LEU A 140 14.22 5.38 16.23
C LEU A 140 14.63 5.02 14.79
N ALA A 141 15.94 4.93 14.51
CA ALA A 141 16.42 4.55 13.18
C ALA A 141 15.93 3.16 12.76
N ALA A 142 15.91 2.20 13.68
CA ALA A 142 15.35 0.86 13.46
C ALA A 142 13.83 0.91 13.21
N LEU A 143 13.08 1.70 13.97
CA LEU A 143 11.64 1.87 13.77
C LEU A 143 11.32 2.49 12.42
N VAL A 144 12.04 3.54 12.03
CA VAL A 144 11.86 4.19 10.72
C VAL A 144 12.08 3.18 9.59
N LEU A 145 13.10 2.32 9.70
CA LEU A 145 13.33 1.24 8.74
C LEU A 145 12.19 0.22 8.71
N LEU A 146 11.76 -0.28 9.86
CA LEU A 146 10.70 -1.29 9.93
C LEU A 146 9.35 -0.74 9.46
N VAL A 147 9.00 0.47 9.86
CA VAL A 147 7.80 1.19 9.41
C VAL A 147 7.83 1.38 7.89
N HIS A 148 8.97 1.77 7.33
CA HIS A 148 9.10 1.94 5.89
C HIS A 148 8.89 0.60 5.14
N VAL A 149 9.51 -0.49 5.63
CA VAL A 149 9.30 -1.83 5.08
C VAL A 149 7.83 -2.24 5.13
N VAL A 150 7.16 -2.02 6.27
CA VAL A 150 5.73 -2.32 6.44
C VAL A 150 4.88 -1.52 5.44
N LEU A 151 5.07 -0.20 5.38
CA LEU A 151 4.32 0.68 4.48
C LEU A 151 4.53 0.30 3.01
N ARG A 152 5.75 -0.10 2.63
CA ARG A 152 6.06 -0.49 1.26
C ARG A 152 5.49 -1.85 0.88
N LEU A 153 5.57 -2.83 1.78
CA LEU A 153 5.10 -4.19 1.50
C LEU A 153 3.58 -4.32 1.60
N THR A 154 2.91 -3.51 2.43
CA THR A 154 1.44 -3.56 2.61
C THR A 154 0.65 -3.46 1.29
N PRO A 155 0.85 -2.46 0.41
CA PRO A 155 0.11 -2.39 -0.85
C PRO A 155 0.42 -3.56 -1.79
N VAL A 156 1.67 -4.03 -1.83
CA VAL A 156 2.06 -5.22 -2.61
C VAL A 156 1.29 -6.45 -2.10
N VAL A 157 1.20 -6.63 -0.78
CA VAL A 157 0.46 -7.73 -0.15
C VAL A 157 -1.05 -7.59 -0.34
N ALA A 158 -1.58 -6.36 -0.38
CA ALA A 158 -3.00 -6.10 -0.62
C ALA A 158 -3.44 -6.49 -2.04
N LEU A 159 -2.55 -6.31 -3.01
CA LEU A 159 -2.76 -6.66 -4.42
C LEU A 159 -2.42 -8.12 -4.74
N THR A 160 -1.75 -8.83 -3.83
CA THR A 160 -1.31 -10.22 -4.06
C THR A 160 -2.13 -11.23 -3.26
N GLY A 161 -2.66 -12.21 -3.99
CA GLY A 161 -3.30 -13.37 -3.39
C GLY A 161 -2.29 -14.33 -2.76
N LEU A 162 -2.74 -15.23 -1.88
CA LEU A 162 -1.84 -16.22 -1.25
C LEU A 162 -1.11 -17.11 -2.26
N ARG A 163 -1.75 -17.39 -3.40
CA ARG A 163 -1.20 -18.23 -4.47
C ARG A 163 -0.51 -17.44 -5.59
N THR A 164 -0.52 -16.11 -5.54
CA THR A 164 0.12 -15.30 -6.58
C THR A 164 1.64 -15.32 -6.42
N ARG A 165 2.34 -15.19 -7.54
CA ARG A 165 3.80 -15.09 -7.60
C ARG A 165 4.15 -13.72 -8.14
N VAL A 166 5.04 -13.00 -7.46
CA VAL A 166 5.48 -11.65 -7.82
C VAL A 166 6.88 -11.73 -8.40
N GLU A 167 7.10 -11.14 -9.58
CA GLU A 167 8.43 -11.08 -10.17
C GLU A 167 9.36 -10.17 -9.35
N LEU A 168 10.59 -10.63 -9.12
CA LEU A 168 11.60 -9.86 -8.39
C LEU A 168 11.98 -8.56 -9.10
N ALA A 169 11.91 -8.54 -10.44
CA ALA A 169 12.19 -7.33 -11.22
C ALA A 169 11.24 -6.18 -10.87
N VAL A 170 9.95 -6.49 -10.62
CA VAL A 170 8.93 -5.51 -10.21
C VAL A 170 9.25 -4.97 -8.82
N LEU A 171 9.70 -5.83 -7.89
CA LEU A 171 10.11 -5.40 -6.55
C LEU A 171 11.42 -4.58 -6.57
N GLY A 172 12.30 -4.90 -7.51
CA GLY A 172 13.62 -4.29 -7.67
C GLY A 172 13.62 -2.94 -8.38
N HIS A 173 12.64 -2.66 -9.25
CA HIS A 173 12.60 -1.45 -10.07
C HIS A 173 12.70 -0.17 -9.22
N ASP A 174 11.98 -0.14 -8.09
CA ASP A 174 11.95 1.02 -7.20
C ASP A 174 12.97 0.93 -6.05
N LEU A 175 13.81 -0.11 -6.02
CA LEU A 175 14.69 -0.38 -4.87
C LEU A 175 15.70 0.75 -4.65
N ARG A 176 16.29 1.31 -5.72
CA ARG A 176 17.29 2.38 -5.61
C ARG A 176 16.69 3.67 -5.04
N ALA A 177 15.52 4.07 -5.53
CA ALA A 177 14.81 5.25 -5.02
C ALA A 177 14.44 5.08 -3.55
N VAL A 178 14.03 3.88 -3.16
CA VAL A 178 13.72 3.57 -1.76
C VAL A 178 14.95 3.52 -0.87
N ILE A 179 16.06 2.94 -1.32
CA ILE A 179 17.30 2.98 -0.54
C ILE A 179 17.71 4.43 -0.29
N ALA A 180 17.62 5.30 -1.30
CA ALA A 180 17.92 6.72 -1.13
C ALA A 180 16.98 7.40 -0.12
N ALA A 181 15.67 7.15 -0.22
CA ALA A 181 14.68 7.68 0.74
C ALA A 181 14.93 7.16 2.15
N GLN A 182 15.31 5.89 2.29
CA GLN A 182 15.58 5.23 3.55
C GLN A 182 16.83 5.79 4.23
N VAL A 183 17.92 5.99 3.48
CA VAL A 183 19.14 6.64 3.98
C VAL A 183 18.82 8.07 4.43
N GLY A 184 18.04 8.82 3.65
CA GLY A 184 17.58 10.15 4.04
C GLY A 184 16.75 10.15 5.33
N ALA A 185 15.80 9.23 5.45
CA ALA A 185 14.96 9.09 6.64
C ALA A 185 15.77 8.67 7.87
N GLN A 186 16.77 7.80 7.72
CA GLN A 186 17.68 7.41 8.79
C GLN A 186 18.56 8.57 9.24
N ALA A 187 19.12 9.34 8.30
CA ALA A 187 19.88 10.54 8.62
C ALA A 187 19.02 11.55 9.42
N LEU A 188 17.78 11.79 8.98
CA LEU A 188 16.82 12.65 9.70
C LEU A 188 16.47 12.10 11.08
N ALA A 189 16.27 10.79 11.22
CA ALA A 189 15.96 10.16 12.50
C ALA A 189 17.13 10.29 13.50
N LEU A 190 18.37 10.16 13.03
CA LEU A 190 19.56 10.36 13.85
C LEU A 190 19.70 11.81 14.29
N VAL A 191 19.53 12.76 13.37
CA VAL A 191 19.55 14.21 13.69
C VAL A 191 18.45 14.54 14.70
N ALA A 192 17.23 14.05 14.49
CA ALA A 192 16.11 14.25 15.42
C ALA A 192 16.41 13.66 16.81
N GLY A 193 17.01 12.46 16.87
CA GLY A 193 17.43 11.84 18.13
C GLY A 193 18.49 12.66 18.87
N VAL A 194 19.48 13.20 18.16
CA VAL A 194 20.50 14.08 18.75
C VAL A 194 19.88 15.38 19.27
N VAL A 195 19.02 16.02 18.48
CA VAL A 195 18.32 17.25 18.89
C VAL A 195 17.43 16.98 20.11
N ALA A 196 16.68 15.87 20.13
CA ALA A 196 15.84 15.51 21.27
C ALA A 196 16.65 15.24 22.55
N GLY A 197 17.82 14.60 22.42
CA GLY A 197 18.72 14.30 23.54
C GLY A 197 19.51 15.50 24.07
N SER A 198 19.64 16.57 23.28
CA SER A 198 20.41 17.76 23.66
C SER A 198 19.72 18.70 24.67
N GLY A 199 18.51 18.36 25.13
CA GLY A 199 17.80 19.13 26.18
C GLY A 199 17.33 20.52 25.76
N VAL A 200 17.38 20.85 24.47
CA VAL A 200 17.03 22.16 23.93
C VAL A 200 15.50 22.36 24.06
N GLY A 201 15.09 23.55 24.52
CA GLY A 201 13.73 23.86 24.98
C GLY A 201 12.58 23.55 24.01
N SER A 202 11.35 23.55 24.56
CA SER A 202 10.11 23.10 23.91
C SER A 202 9.86 23.62 22.48
N GLY A 203 10.33 24.83 22.16
CA GLY A 203 10.19 25.43 20.82
C GLY A 203 10.87 24.62 19.71
N TRP A 204 12.02 24.00 19.98
CA TRP A 204 12.73 23.19 18.99
C TRP A 204 12.03 21.87 18.70
N ARG A 205 11.30 21.33 19.68
CA ARG A 205 10.47 20.13 19.48
C ARG A 205 9.32 20.44 18.52
N VAL A 206 8.65 21.57 18.69
CA VAL A 206 7.57 22.01 17.78
C VAL A 206 8.10 22.28 16.38
N ALA A 207 9.24 22.99 16.25
CA ALA A 207 9.87 23.24 14.96
C ALA A 207 10.27 21.93 14.26
N GLY A 208 10.84 20.97 14.98
CA GLY A 208 11.16 19.64 14.46
C GLY A 208 9.92 18.89 13.95
N LEU A 209 8.82 18.93 14.71
CA LEU A 209 7.55 18.31 14.34
C LEU A 209 6.97 18.94 13.05
N VAL A 210 7.04 20.27 12.94
CA VAL A 210 6.61 21.00 11.73
C VAL A 210 7.48 20.64 10.52
N VAL A 211 8.80 20.58 10.67
CA VAL A 211 9.71 20.17 9.58
C VAL A 211 9.41 18.75 9.11
N VAL A 212 9.22 17.81 10.05
CA VAL A 212 8.85 16.43 9.72
C VAL A 212 7.50 16.38 8.98
N LEU A 213 6.50 17.13 9.44
CA LEU A 213 5.18 17.20 8.79
C LEU A 213 5.28 17.76 7.37
N VAL A 214 6.06 18.82 7.17
CA VAL A 214 6.29 19.46 5.87
C VAL A 214 7.03 18.52 4.92
N LEU A 215 8.11 17.89 5.37
CA LEU A 215 8.87 16.93 4.56
C LEU A 215 8.02 15.71 4.19
N THR A 216 7.21 15.22 5.12
CA THR A 216 6.28 14.11 4.86
C THR A 216 5.22 14.52 3.85
N SER A 217 4.66 15.72 3.98
CA SER A 217 3.67 16.26 3.04
C SER A 217 4.26 16.43 1.63
N LEU A 218 5.49 16.94 1.53
CA LEU A 218 6.23 17.09 0.27
C LEU A 218 6.57 15.74 -0.38
N ALA A 219 6.91 14.73 0.43
CA ALA A 219 7.17 13.39 -0.07
C ALA A 219 5.90 12.74 -0.65
N ILE A 220 4.75 12.93 0.01
CA ILE A 220 3.44 12.46 -0.48
C ILE A 220 2.99 13.25 -1.71
N ALA A 221 3.31 14.54 -1.76
CA ALA A 221 2.88 15.42 -2.85
C ALA A 221 3.70 15.26 -4.13
N ARG A 222 4.79 14.46 -4.16
CA ARG A 222 5.53 14.23 -5.40
C ARG A 222 4.60 13.54 -6.40
N PRO A 223 4.19 14.23 -7.48
CA PRO A 223 3.41 13.58 -8.50
C PRO A 223 4.34 12.59 -9.17
N GLU A 224 4.03 11.29 -9.06
CA GLU A 224 4.63 10.31 -9.94
C GLU A 224 4.36 10.78 -11.36
N ARG A 225 5.39 11.32 -12.02
CA ARG A 225 5.30 11.62 -13.43
C ARG A 225 5.07 10.27 -14.08
N PRO A 226 3.91 10.06 -14.71
CA PRO A 226 3.61 8.74 -15.22
C PRO A 226 4.66 8.38 -16.28
N TRP A 227 5.20 7.18 -16.17
CA TRP A 227 6.34 6.65 -16.94
C TRP A 227 6.19 6.75 -18.47
N TRP A 228 4.96 6.96 -18.97
CA TRP A 228 4.72 7.20 -20.39
C TRP A 228 5.10 8.62 -20.86
N ARG A 229 5.29 9.59 -19.95
CA ARG A 229 5.75 10.96 -20.32
C ARG A 229 7.27 11.09 -20.43
N SER A 230 8.03 10.06 -20.12
CA SER A 230 9.50 10.06 -20.27
C SER A 230 9.98 9.49 -21.61
N GLN A 231 9.06 9.16 -22.53
CA GLN A 231 9.41 8.58 -23.84
C GLN A 231 9.43 9.59 -25.00
N ASP A 232 9.17 10.87 -24.73
CA ASP A 232 9.12 11.93 -25.77
C ASP A 232 10.47 12.65 -25.96
N GLY A 233 11.61 11.98 -25.67
CA GLY A 233 12.96 12.54 -25.74
C GLY A 233 13.89 11.76 -26.64
#